data_AF-M1A1C8-F1
#
_entry.id   AF-M1A1C8-F1
#
_cell.length_a   1.000
_cell.length_b   1.000
_cell.length_c   1.000
_cell.angle_alpha   90.00
_cell.angle_beta   90.00
_cell.angle_gamma   90.00
#
_symmetry.space_group_name_H-M   'P 1'
#
loop_
_entity.id
_entity.type
_entity.pdbx_description
1 polymer ?
#
loop_
_entity_poly.entity_id
_entity_poly.type
_entity_poly.pdbx_seq_one_letter_code
_entity_poly.pdbx_strand_id
1 'polypeptide(L)'
;MDGGGGGEQFDSRTVEDVFGDFKRRRTALIKALTVDVEEFYQQCDPEKENLCLYGLPNEQWEVNLPAEEVPPELPEPALGINFARDGMEDKDWLSLVAVHSDSWLLSVAFYFGARFGFDKASRKKLFNMINELPTIYEVVTGAVKKQQKEKSSGHSGKKSKSNSKAVSLSLDNMLVCWSEVA
;
A
#
# COMPACT_ATOMS: atom_id res chain seq x y z
N MET A 1 18.75 -8.63 43.54
CA MET A 1 19.97 -8.42 42.73
C MET A 1 20.49 -9.82 42.44
N ASP A 2 20.41 -10.36 41.23
CA ASP A 2 20.74 -9.75 39.96
C ASP A 2 19.87 -10.31 38.82
N GLY A 3 19.57 -9.45 37.84
CA GLY A 3 18.69 -9.73 36.72
C GLY A 3 19.49 -10.15 35.49
N GLY A 4 19.17 -11.32 34.93
CA GLY A 4 19.62 -11.76 33.61
C GLY A 4 18.51 -11.58 32.59
N GLY A 5 18.30 -10.36 32.12
CA GLY A 5 17.42 -10.08 30.99
C GLY A 5 18.08 -10.55 29.69
N GLY A 6 17.55 -11.63 29.11
CA GLY A 6 17.86 -12.03 27.75
C GLY A 6 17.38 -10.96 26.78
N GLY A 7 18.27 -10.05 26.39
CA GLY A 7 18.05 -9.18 25.25
C GLY A 7 18.09 -10.05 24.00
N GLU A 8 16.92 -10.33 23.42
CA GLU A 8 16.84 -10.73 22.02
C GLU A 8 17.68 -9.73 21.21
N GLN A 9 18.69 -10.23 20.51
CA GLN A 9 19.42 -9.44 19.54
C GLN A 9 18.43 -9.00 18.46
N PHE A 10 17.85 -7.82 18.62
CA PHE A 10 17.12 -7.17 17.54
C PHE A 10 18.11 -7.00 16.40
N ASP A 11 17.94 -7.83 15.37
CA ASP A 11 18.67 -7.76 14.12
C ASP A 11 18.56 -6.32 13.60
N SER A 12 19.62 -5.53 13.75
CA SER A 12 19.57 -4.08 13.54
C SER A 12 19.55 -3.81 12.04
N ARG A 13 18.34 -3.81 11.47
CA ARG A 13 18.14 -3.48 10.05
C ARG A 13 18.16 -1.97 9.85
N THR A 14 18.74 -1.55 8.73
CA THR A 14 18.88 -0.14 8.35
C THR A 14 17.63 0.41 7.66
N VAL A 15 17.57 1.74 7.45
CA VAL A 15 16.51 2.38 6.66
C VAL A 15 16.45 1.81 5.25
N GLU A 16 17.62 1.54 4.65
CA GLU A 16 17.77 0.93 3.34
C GLU A 16 17.21 -0.49 3.28
N ASP A 17 17.37 -1.29 4.33
CA ASP A 17 16.83 -2.64 4.40
C ASP A 17 15.30 -2.63 4.44
N VAL A 18 14.71 -1.76 5.27
CA VAL A 18 13.25 -1.60 5.37
C VAL A 18 12.69 -1.04 4.06
N PHE A 19 13.36 -0.06 3.45
CA PHE A 19 12.96 0.44 2.14
C PHE A 19 13.10 -0.62 1.03
N GLY A 20 14.12 -1.47 1.09
CA GLY A 20 14.29 -2.61 0.21
C GLY A 20 13.13 -3.60 0.32
N ASP A 21 12.71 -3.92 1.55
CA ASP A 21 11.53 -4.74 1.84
C ASP A 21 10.26 -4.10 1.25
N PHE A 22 10.00 -2.83 1.55
CA PHE A 22 8.88 -2.06 0.99
C PHE A 22 8.83 -2.15 -0.54
N LYS A 23 9.96 -1.95 -1.22
CA LYS A 23 10.02 -2.01 -2.68
C LYS A 23 9.64 -3.38 -3.22
N ARG A 24 10.14 -4.47 -2.63
CA ARG A 24 9.87 -5.83 -3.11
C ARG A 24 8.39 -6.19 -2.97
N ARG A 25 7.80 -5.87 -1.81
CA ARG A 25 6.35 -6.04 -1.58
C ARG A 25 5.52 -5.16 -2.52
N ARG A 26 5.94 -3.91 -2.75
CA ARG A 26 5.31 -3.00 -3.72
C ARG A 26 5.37 -3.57 -5.15
N THR A 27 6.49 -4.15 -5.56
CA THR A 27 6.63 -4.80 -6.87
C THR A 27 5.63 -5.95 -7.01
N ALA A 28 5.50 -6.80 -6.00
CA ALA A 28 4.53 -7.89 -5.99
C ALA A 28 3.09 -7.39 -6.18
N LEU A 29 2.70 -6.36 -5.41
CA LEU A 29 1.35 -5.80 -5.47
C LEU A 29 1.05 -5.12 -6.81
N ILE A 30 2.03 -4.40 -7.39
CA ILE A 30 1.89 -3.85 -8.74
C ILE A 30 1.70 -4.98 -9.75
N LYS A 31 2.46 -6.08 -9.62
CA LYS A 31 2.34 -7.23 -10.51
C LYS A 31 0.91 -7.81 -10.45
N ALA A 32 0.38 -8.05 -9.26
CA ALA A 32 -1.00 -8.53 -9.05
C ALA A 32 -2.04 -7.62 -9.72
N LEU A 33 -1.91 -6.30 -9.56
CA LEU A 33 -2.89 -5.32 -10.02
C LEU A 33 -2.69 -4.84 -11.46
N THR A 34 -1.69 -5.35 -12.18
CA THR A 34 -1.40 -4.94 -13.56
C THR A 34 -1.08 -6.11 -14.49
N VAL A 35 -0.01 -6.84 -14.23
CA VAL A 35 0.49 -7.92 -15.11
C VAL A 35 -0.35 -9.18 -14.94
N ASP A 36 -0.64 -9.55 -13.70
CA ASP A 36 -1.34 -10.78 -13.35
C ASP A 36 -2.82 -10.51 -12.98
N VAL A 37 -3.39 -9.41 -13.50
CA VAL A 37 -4.71 -8.91 -13.06
C VAL A 37 -5.84 -9.92 -13.26
N GLU A 38 -5.79 -10.72 -14.34
CA GLU A 38 -6.77 -11.77 -14.60
C GLU A 38 -6.69 -12.90 -13.57
N GLU A 39 -5.47 -13.32 -13.20
CA GLU A 39 -5.23 -14.34 -12.18
C GLU A 39 -5.69 -13.84 -10.80
N PHE A 40 -5.29 -12.61 -10.45
CA PHE A 40 -5.71 -11.96 -9.21
C PHE A 40 -7.23 -11.85 -9.10
N TYR A 41 -7.91 -11.42 -10.17
CA TYR A 41 -9.37 -11.30 -10.22
C TYR A 41 -10.06 -12.65 -9.98
N GLN A 42 -9.58 -13.72 -10.63
CA GLN A 42 -10.12 -15.07 -10.48
C GLN A 42 -9.93 -15.63 -9.05
N GLN A 43 -8.82 -15.30 -8.39
CA GLN A 43 -8.58 -15.74 -7.01
C GLN A 43 -9.48 -15.02 -6.00
N CYS A 44 -9.90 -13.79 -6.28
CA CYS A 44 -10.80 -12.97 -5.45
C CYS A 44 -12.28 -13.34 -5.60
N ASP A 45 -12.62 -14.61 -5.36
CA ASP A 45 -13.99 -15.13 -5.43
C ASP A 45 -14.89 -14.56 -4.30
N PRO A 46 -15.98 -13.83 -4.61
CA PRO A 46 -16.90 -13.26 -3.62
C PRO A 46 -17.64 -14.31 -2.78
N GLU A 47 -17.72 -15.55 -3.25
CA GLU A 47 -18.37 -16.66 -2.52
C GLU A 47 -17.43 -17.31 -1.48
N LYS A 48 -16.16 -16.91 -1.45
CA LYS A 48 -15.21 -17.31 -0.40
C LYS A 48 -15.32 -16.39 0.81
N GLU A 49 -14.75 -16.87 1.93
CA GLU A 49 -14.50 -16.04 3.10
C GLU A 49 -13.72 -14.76 2.76
N ASN A 50 -13.68 -13.80 3.68
CA ASN A 50 -13.07 -12.49 3.41
C ASN A 50 -11.56 -12.63 3.14
N LEU A 51 -11.14 -12.28 1.93
CA LEU A 51 -9.76 -12.42 1.47
C LEU A 51 -8.97 -11.11 1.60
N CYS A 52 -7.65 -11.24 1.71
CA CYS A 52 -6.67 -10.16 1.69
C CYS A 52 -5.72 -10.34 0.51
N LEU A 53 -5.15 -9.25 0.01
CA LEU A 53 -4.02 -9.27 -0.93
C LEU A 53 -2.72 -8.96 -0.18
N TYR A 54 -1.75 -9.86 -0.27
CA TYR A 54 -0.44 -9.72 0.34
C TYR A 54 0.66 -9.50 -0.71
N GLY A 55 1.56 -8.57 -0.41
CA GLY A 55 2.84 -8.41 -1.10
C GLY A 55 3.96 -9.01 -0.25
N LEU A 56 4.73 -9.94 -0.81
CA LEU A 56 5.80 -10.64 -0.11
C LEU A 56 7.17 -10.05 -0.46
N PRO A 57 8.17 -10.19 0.45
CA PRO A 57 9.50 -9.62 0.24
C PRO A 57 10.32 -10.36 -0.83
N ASN A 58 9.82 -11.47 -1.38
CA ASN A 58 10.39 -12.18 -2.53
C ASN A 58 9.76 -11.75 -3.87
N GLU A 59 9.04 -10.62 -3.89
CA GLU A 59 8.36 -10.06 -5.06
C GLU A 59 7.21 -10.93 -5.60
N GLN A 60 6.72 -11.88 -4.80
CA GLN A 60 5.48 -12.62 -5.08
C GLN A 60 4.30 -11.99 -4.34
N TRP A 61 3.11 -12.17 -4.90
CA TRP A 61 1.85 -11.77 -4.27
C TRP A 61 1.03 -13.01 -3.93
N GLU A 62 0.10 -12.87 -3.00
CA GLU A 62 -0.77 -13.95 -2.54
C GLU A 62 -2.15 -13.39 -2.18
N VAL A 63 -3.20 -14.11 -2.53
CA VAL A 63 -4.56 -13.89 -2.02
C VAL A 63 -4.86 -14.98 -1.00
N ASN A 64 -5.04 -14.60 0.26
CA ASN A 64 -5.27 -15.53 1.36
C ASN A 64 -6.13 -14.90 2.47
N LEU A 65 -6.56 -15.72 3.42
CA LEU A 65 -7.23 -15.30 4.64
C LEU A 65 -6.30 -14.42 5.51
N PRO A 66 -6.85 -13.61 6.43
CA PRO A 66 -6.07 -12.92 7.44
C PRO A 66 -5.31 -13.94 8.33
N ALA A 67 -4.26 -13.48 9.01
CA ALA A 67 -3.46 -14.37 9.85
C ALA A 67 -4.29 -14.87 11.05
N GLU A 68 -4.21 -16.18 11.34
CA GLU A 68 -4.92 -16.77 12.49
C GLU A 68 -4.26 -16.43 13.85
N GLU A 69 -2.99 -16.03 13.85
CA GLU A 69 -2.22 -15.76 15.06
C GLU A 69 -2.68 -14.49 15.79
N VAL A 70 -2.77 -14.56 17.12
CA VAL A 70 -3.21 -13.45 17.98
C VAL A 70 -2.14 -13.12 19.05
N PRO A 71 -1.46 -11.96 18.98
CA PRO A 71 -1.53 -10.95 17.92
C PRO A 71 -0.70 -11.33 16.69
N PRO A 72 -1.09 -10.87 15.48
CA PRO A 72 -0.31 -11.11 14.27
C PRO A 72 1.04 -10.37 14.30
N GLU A 73 2.05 -10.94 13.63
CA GLU A 73 3.40 -10.36 13.62
C GLU A 73 3.47 -9.04 12.81
N LEU A 74 2.73 -8.94 11.70
CA LEU A 74 2.70 -7.76 10.83
C LEU A 74 1.31 -7.13 10.83
N PRO A 75 1.19 -5.82 10.51
CA PRO A 75 -0.10 -5.21 10.22
C PRO A 75 -0.85 -5.99 9.14
N GLU A 76 -2.16 -6.15 9.31
CA GLU A 76 -3.00 -6.87 8.35
C GLU A 76 -3.40 -5.98 7.17
N PRO A 77 -3.46 -6.52 5.93
CA PRO A 77 -4.05 -5.83 4.79
C PRO A 77 -5.56 -5.62 4.96
N ALA A 78 -6.17 -4.93 3.99
CA ALA A 78 -7.64 -4.81 3.95
C ALA A 78 -8.29 -6.18 3.74
N LEU A 79 -9.21 -6.53 4.65
CA LEU A 79 -9.94 -7.78 4.70
C LEU A 79 -11.27 -7.69 3.97
N GLY A 80 -11.51 -8.58 2.99
CA GLY A 80 -12.76 -8.65 2.25
C GLY A 80 -12.71 -7.99 0.87
N ILE A 81 -11.52 -7.90 0.25
CA ILE A 81 -11.38 -7.32 -1.11
C ILE A 81 -12.21 -8.04 -2.17
N ASN A 82 -12.50 -9.32 -1.96
CA ASN A 82 -13.34 -10.12 -2.84
C ASN A 82 -14.82 -9.72 -2.79
N PHE A 83 -15.32 -9.21 -1.65
CA PHE A 83 -16.75 -8.90 -1.50
C PHE A 83 -17.20 -7.75 -2.41
N ALA A 84 -16.37 -6.71 -2.54
CA ALA A 84 -16.66 -5.55 -3.37
C ALA A 84 -16.42 -5.79 -4.88
N ARG A 85 -15.84 -6.93 -5.28
CA ARG A 85 -15.35 -7.16 -6.65
C ARG A 85 -16.46 -7.01 -7.69
N ASP A 86 -17.61 -7.66 -7.46
CA ASP A 86 -18.72 -7.71 -8.43
C ASP A 86 -19.73 -6.55 -8.21
N GLY A 87 -19.54 -5.74 -7.16
CA GLY A 87 -20.41 -4.63 -6.80
C GLY A 87 -20.05 -3.30 -7.47
N MET A 88 -18.96 -3.22 -8.23
CA MET A 88 -18.47 -1.99 -8.87
C MET A 88 -17.72 -2.27 -10.17
N GLU A 89 -17.37 -1.23 -10.94
CA GLU A 89 -16.57 -1.41 -12.16
C GLU A 89 -15.16 -1.93 -11.82
N ASP A 90 -14.63 -2.87 -12.61
CA ASP A 90 -13.33 -3.52 -12.37
C ASP A 90 -12.19 -2.52 -12.09
N LYS A 91 -12.13 -1.43 -12.85
CA LYS A 91 -11.11 -0.38 -12.67
C LYS A 91 -11.23 0.35 -11.32
N ASP A 92 -12.44 0.50 -10.80
CA ASP A 92 -12.70 1.21 -9.55
C ASP A 92 -12.43 0.26 -8.37
N TRP A 93 -12.76 -1.03 -8.52
CA TRP A 93 -12.34 -2.09 -7.60
C TRP A 93 -10.81 -2.19 -7.51
N LEU A 94 -10.11 -2.28 -8.65
CA LEU A 94 -8.65 -2.31 -8.67
C LEU A 94 -8.03 -1.05 -8.05
N SER A 95 -8.65 0.11 -8.27
CA SER A 95 -8.23 1.37 -7.65
C SER A 95 -8.41 1.35 -6.14
N LEU A 96 -9.53 0.81 -5.64
CA LEU A 96 -9.78 0.62 -4.21
C LEU A 96 -8.73 -0.28 -3.58
N VAL A 97 -8.50 -1.47 -4.16
CA VAL A 97 -7.48 -2.42 -3.69
C VAL A 97 -6.08 -1.79 -3.71
N ALA A 98 -5.75 -1.00 -4.74
CA ALA A 98 -4.46 -0.32 -4.85
C ALA A 98 -4.20 0.65 -3.69
N VAL A 99 -5.19 1.47 -3.30
CA VAL A 99 -4.97 2.43 -2.22
C VAL A 99 -4.93 1.76 -0.84
N HIS A 100 -5.73 0.72 -0.63
CA HIS A 100 -5.62 -0.10 0.58
C HIS A 100 -4.23 -0.77 0.66
N SER A 101 -3.70 -1.23 -0.47
CA SER A 101 -2.36 -1.80 -0.57
C SER A 101 -1.26 -0.76 -0.28
N ASP A 102 -1.38 0.47 -0.79
CA ASP A 102 -0.47 1.58 -0.48
C ASP A 102 -0.44 1.87 1.04
N SER A 103 -1.61 1.89 1.67
CA SER A 103 -1.75 2.13 3.11
C SER A 103 -1.13 1.00 3.95
N TRP A 104 -1.37 -0.25 3.53
CA TRP A 104 -0.80 -1.42 4.18
C TRP A 104 0.73 -1.45 4.11
N LEU A 105 1.32 -1.16 2.93
CA LEU A 105 2.77 -1.08 2.78
C LEU A 105 3.41 -0.03 3.68
N LEU A 106 2.78 1.14 3.83
CA LEU A 106 3.25 2.17 4.74
C LEU A 106 3.21 1.68 6.19
N SER A 107 2.11 1.01 6.58
CA SER A 107 1.97 0.41 7.91
C SER A 107 3.08 -0.60 8.20
N VAL A 108 3.34 -1.54 7.28
CA VAL A 108 4.40 -2.55 7.41
C VAL A 108 5.79 -1.90 7.51
N ALA A 109 6.10 -0.93 6.66
CA ALA A 109 7.40 -0.25 6.67
C ALA A 109 7.65 0.48 8.01
N PHE A 110 6.63 1.14 8.55
CA PHE A 110 6.75 1.85 9.83
C PHE A 110 6.65 0.93 11.05
N TYR A 111 5.98 -0.22 10.95
CA TYR A 111 6.05 -1.29 11.94
C TYR A 111 7.50 -1.77 12.09
N PHE A 112 8.17 -2.10 10.98
CA PHE A 112 9.58 -2.47 11.01
C PHE A 112 10.46 -1.33 11.54
N GLY A 113 10.21 -0.10 11.10
CA GLY A 113 10.92 1.06 11.64
C GLY A 113 10.80 1.18 13.17
N ALA A 114 9.62 0.95 13.73
CA ALA A 114 9.43 0.94 15.19
C ALA A 114 10.16 -0.24 15.84
N ARG A 115 10.03 -1.45 15.29
CA ARG A 115 10.67 -2.68 15.77
C ARG A 115 12.20 -2.59 15.78
N PHE A 116 12.79 -1.92 14.80
CA PHE A 116 14.24 -1.72 14.68
C PHE A 116 14.74 -0.44 15.36
N GLY A 117 13.88 0.28 16.08
CA GLY A 117 14.28 1.44 16.89
C GLY A 117 14.59 2.71 16.08
N PHE A 118 13.93 2.92 14.94
CA PHE A 118 14.15 4.11 14.11
C PHE A 118 13.78 5.39 14.87
N ASP A 119 14.75 6.28 14.96
CA ASP A 119 14.57 7.63 15.48
C ASP A 119 13.82 8.55 14.49
N LYS A 120 13.63 9.81 14.86
CA LYS A 120 12.92 10.79 14.03
C LYS A 120 13.57 10.99 12.67
N ALA A 121 14.91 10.98 12.61
CA ALA A 121 15.65 11.19 11.37
C ALA A 121 15.49 9.97 10.43
N SER A 122 15.59 8.76 10.97
CA SER A 122 15.44 7.51 10.24
C SER A 122 14.03 7.36 9.66
N ARG A 123 12.98 7.65 10.46
CA ARG A 123 11.59 7.67 9.99
C ARG A 123 11.36 8.69 8.88
N LYS A 124 11.94 9.89 9.01
CA LYS A 124 11.86 10.92 7.96
C LYS A 124 12.57 10.49 6.67
N LYS A 125 13.74 9.87 6.78
CA LYS A 125 14.50 9.34 5.63
C LYS A 125 13.69 8.26 4.91
N LEU A 126 13.15 7.28 5.65
CA LEU A 126 12.30 6.23 5.09
C LEU A 126 11.09 6.81 4.36
N PHE A 127 10.38 7.75 4.98
CA PHE A 127 9.23 8.42 4.37
C PHE A 127 9.60 9.13 3.05
N ASN A 128 10.73 9.84 3.02
CA ASN A 128 11.17 10.51 1.81
C ASN A 128 11.45 9.50 0.68
N MET A 129 12.18 8.42 0.98
CA MET A 129 12.48 7.37 -0.01
C MET A 129 11.21 6.70 -0.56
N ILE A 130 10.20 6.47 0.28
CA ILE A 130 8.89 5.94 -0.14
C ILE A 130 8.20 6.91 -1.11
N ASN A 131 8.17 8.21 -0.79
CA ASN A 131 7.51 9.24 -1.61
C ASN A 131 8.24 9.60 -2.91
N GLU A 132 9.46 9.11 -3.13
CA GLU A 132 10.15 9.23 -4.42
C GLU A 132 9.57 8.27 -5.47
N LEU A 133 8.77 7.29 -5.05
CA LEU A 133 8.10 6.34 -5.93
C LEU A 133 6.64 6.75 -6.14
N PRO A 134 6.06 6.51 -7.33
CA PRO A 134 4.62 6.66 -7.51
C PRO A 134 3.88 5.63 -6.65
N THR A 135 2.71 5.99 -6.16
CA THR A 135 1.89 5.02 -5.41
C THR A 135 1.39 3.91 -6.33
N ILE A 136 0.98 2.78 -5.76
CA ILE A 136 0.36 1.69 -6.53
C ILE A 136 -0.89 2.21 -7.24
N TYR A 137 -1.71 3.00 -6.54
CA TYR A 137 -2.87 3.66 -7.14
C TYR A 137 -2.51 4.53 -8.36
N GLU A 138 -1.45 5.34 -8.26
CA GLU A 138 -1.02 6.17 -9.40
C GLU A 138 -0.55 5.34 -10.60
N VAL A 139 0.08 4.19 -10.34
CA VAL A 139 0.48 3.24 -11.40
C VAL A 139 -0.74 2.59 -12.04
N VAL A 140 -1.65 2.03 -11.23
CA VAL A 140 -2.87 1.33 -11.69
C VAL A 140 -3.79 2.25 -12.48
N THR A 141 -3.98 3.48 -12.02
CA THR A 141 -4.84 4.48 -12.69
C THR A 141 -4.16 5.22 -13.84
N GLY A 142 -2.84 5.02 -14.03
CA GLY A 142 -2.03 5.75 -15.00
C GLY A 142 -1.87 7.24 -14.70
N ALA A 143 -2.16 7.69 -13.48
CA ALA A 143 -2.03 9.09 -13.06
C ALA A 143 -0.59 9.63 -13.18
N VAL A 144 0.42 8.75 -13.10
CA VAL A 144 1.84 9.11 -13.30
C VAL A 144 2.08 9.81 -14.65
N LYS A 145 1.37 9.39 -15.71
CA LYS A 145 1.50 9.97 -17.05
C LYS A 145 0.92 11.38 -17.15
N LYS A 146 -0.04 11.74 -16.29
CA LYS A 146 -0.67 13.08 -16.29
C LYS A 146 0.25 14.14 -15.65
N GLN A 147 0.95 13.81 -14.57
CA GLN A 147 1.84 14.76 -13.89
C GLN A 147 3.12 15.10 -14.69
N GLN A 148 3.67 14.15 -15.47
CA GLN A 148 4.83 14.41 -16.33
C GLN A 148 4.51 15.37 -17.48
N LYS A 149 3.28 15.29 -18.03
CA LYS A 149 2.84 16.17 -19.13
C LYS A 149 2.67 17.63 -18.67
N GLU A 150 2.27 17.85 -17.42
CA GLU A 150 2.10 19.19 -16.85
C GLU A 150 3.44 19.84 -16.42
N LYS A 151 4.43 19.05 -15.99
CA LYS A 151 5.78 19.58 -15.64
C LYS A 151 6.62 19.99 -16.86
N SER A 152 6.29 19.54 -18.07
CA SER A 152 7.05 19.85 -19.29
C SER A 152 6.61 21.10 -20.06
N SER A 153 5.56 21.80 -19.65
CA SER A 153 5.04 22.98 -20.37
C SER A 153 5.30 24.29 -19.61
N GLY A 154 6.47 24.89 -19.87
CA GLY A 154 6.80 26.25 -19.43
C GLY A 154 6.56 27.31 -20.51
N HIS A 155 6.01 28.45 -20.07
CA HIS A 155 5.85 29.77 -20.74
C HIS A 155 4.61 30.04 -21.63
N SER A 156 3.55 30.62 -21.03
CA SER A 156 3.17 32.06 -21.18
C SER A 156 1.71 32.34 -20.78
N GLY A 157 1.48 33.43 -20.02
CA GLY A 157 0.31 34.32 -20.16
C GLY A 157 -1.11 33.88 -19.71
N LYS A 158 -1.60 34.60 -18.68
CA LYS A 158 -3.00 34.95 -18.32
C LYS A 158 -3.93 33.89 -17.68
N LYS A 159 -4.43 34.29 -16.50
CA LYS A 159 -5.59 33.81 -15.72
C LYS A 159 -6.64 33.03 -16.52
N SER A 160 -6.94 31.82 -16.05
CA SER A 160 -8.31 31.33 -15.90
C SER A 160 -8.36 30.39 -14.69
N LYS A 161 -9.39 30.60 -13.86
CA LYS A 161 -9.66 29.89 -12.61
C LYS A 161 -10.32 28.56 -12.97
N SER A 162 -9.60 27.45 -12.90
CA SER A 162 -10.20 26.11 -12.84
C SER A 162 -10.15 25.61 -11.41
N ASN A 163 -11.33 25.53 -10.80
CA ASN A 163 -11.50 24.91 -9.50
C ASN A 163 -11.47 23.40 -9.68
N SER A 164 -10.29 22.82 -9.84
CA SER A 164 -10.08 21.39 -9.70
C SER A 164 -10.11 21.11 -8.21
N LYS A 165 -11.25 20.66 -7.68
CA LYS A 165 -11.25 19.98 -6.37
C LYS A 165 -10.39 18.74 -6.56
N ALA A 166 -9.10 18.85 -6.22
CA ALA A 166 -8.32 17.70 -5.84
C ALA A 166 -9.05 17.13 -4.62
N VAL A 167 -9.83 16.07 -4.82
CA VAL A 167 -10.35 15.29 -3.72
C VAL A 167 -9.11 14.66 -3.11
N SER A 168 -8.59 15.26 -2.04
CA SER A 168 -7.66 14.56 -1.16
C SER A 168 -8.43 13.36 -0.64
N LEU A 169 -8.17 12.18 -1.20
CA LEU A 169 -8.63 10.91 -0.65
C LEU A 169 -7.90 10.75 0.68
N SER A 170 -8.48 11.32 1.73
CA SER A 170 -8.10 11.02 3.11
C SER A 170 -8.42 9.54 3.37
N LEU A 171 -7.59 8.89 4.17
CA LEU A 171 -7.86 7.55 4.71
C LEU A 171 -9.28 7.47 5.32
N ASP A 172 -9.78 8.57 5.90
CA ASP A 172 -11.13 8.66 6.45
C ASP A 172 -12.21 8.49 5.38
N ASN A 173 -12.03 9.10 4.20
CA ASN A 173 -13.01 9.04 3.12
C ASN A 173 -13.04 7.65 2.44
N MET A 174 -11.99 6.87 2.63
CA MET A 174 -11.83 5.52 2.10
C MET A 174 -12.33 4.45 3.05
N LEU A 175 -12.14 4.64 4.37
CA LEU A 175 -12.83 3.82 5.37
C LEU A 175 -14.35 3.93 5.22
N VAL A 176 -14.87 5.13 4.89
CA VAL A 176 -16.31 5.32 4.62
C VAL A 176 -16.77 4.48 3.43
N CYS A 177 -16.09 4.54 2.28
CA CYS A 177 -16.42 3.70 1.13
C CYS A 177 -16.29 2.19 1.43
N TRP A 178 -15.33 1.78 2.26
CA TRP A 178 -15.21 0.37 2.66
C TRP A 178 -16.35 -0.07 3.59
N SER A 179 -16.73 0.77 4.56
CA SER A 179 -17.83 0.49 5.50
C SER A 179 -19.23 0.59 4.90
N GLU A 180 -19.38 1.24 3.75
CA GLU A 180 -20.65 1.32 3.02
C GLU A 180 -20.86 0.12 2.08
N VAL A 181 -19.77 -0.60 1.76
CA VAL A 181 -19.78 -1.73 0.82
C VAL A 181 -19.65 -3.09 1.53
N ALA A 182 -19.20 -3.13 2.79
CA ALA A 182 -19.21 -4.31 3.67
C ALA A 182 -20.45 -4.33 4.59
#